data_AF-A0A2G2M8E7-F1
#
_entry.id   AF-A0A2G2M8E7-F1
#
_cell.length_a   1.000
_cell.length_b   1.000
_cell.length_c   1.000
_cell.angle_alpha   90.00
_cell.angle_beta   90.00
_cell.angle_gamma   90.00
#
_symmetry.space_group_name_H-M   'P 1'
#
loop_
_entity.id
_entity.type
_entity.pdbx_description
1 polymer ?
#
loop_
_entity_poly.entity_id
_entity_poly.type
_entity_poly.pdbx_seq_one_letter_code
_entity_poly.pdbx_strand_id
1 'polypeptide(L)'
;MDLSMSALLNNYAERMRRLALYEPLMSLQNKNTRDDNNKKIDMYDLGLLTLLFFFENKLLRRRETGVDELSNFLNEMTNKRISLDKQGYDKVATEIIRTFRPRSGKRLTKTFYDWENDREETVFFSILKAGKSDIVINKQYYELDEDGLELIFSTREYFSEYQLSINQMLLRKQLEKGEFVNALRQIDEMNINVATLKDRIIRIKNEVSRNVISDKVFKRYKELIEDIHARLLREGKEFEELRGFVDNAVKNMKYDVINEKDEKIYNSALKVSKELELVHLEHNGLLHESIKIQTSTLKAAKDAFYYVGVESFNFNNELASKAVTEPLNIEQIKLLAKPFLMLEKAEIWSPLSVFMPQRVLNKNDNEVNMDFVTISEQEEERELRRTNEIFKSIMDVCLKHLSEENTILISDLIREMKKSEEGKMLNSRYFYDFWIVLHQLCPIDISLQDKDKRNSTLVGVIDLVRDGYRTMTVTERNEIVNIDERFSISNMEMKLEGLYEL
;
A
#
# COMPACT_ATOMS: atom_id res chain seq x y z
N MET A 1 -4.13 13.70 -36.09
CA MET A 1 -3.64 13.96 -34.72
C MET A 1 -3.20 15.40 -34.69
N ASP A 2 -4.05 16.30 -34.17
CA ASP A 2 -3.65 17.70 -33.96
C ASP A 2 -2.93 17.79 -32.61
N LEU A 3 -1.63 17.53 -32.65
CA LEU A 3 -0.75 17.70 -31.50
C LEU A 3 -0.49 19.21 -31.34
N SER A 4 -0.99 19.81 -30.26
CA SER A 4 -0.66 21.20 -29.93
C SER A 4 0.82 21.28 -29.54
N MET A 5 1.67 21.73 -30.48
CA MET A 5 3.12 21.85 -30.27
C MET A 5 3.46 22.81 -29.11
N SER A 6 2.64 23.84 -28.88
CA SER A 6 2.82 24.75 -27.74
C SER A 6 2.57 24.08 -26.40
N ALA A 7 1.65 23.11 -26.31
CA ALA A 7 1.41 22.36 -25.08
C ALA A 7 2.56 21.39 -24.75
N LEU A 8 3.21 20.82 -25.77
CA LEU A 8 4.37 19.93 -25.57
C LEU A 8 5.61 20.65 -25.06
N LEU A 9 5.87 21.84 -25.61
CA LEU A 9 7.07 22.63 -25.34
C LEU A 9 6.93 23.48 -24.07
N ASN A 10 5.74 23.58 -23.48
CA ASN A 10 5.52 24.34 -22.27
C ASN A 10 6.43 23.86 -21.10
N ASN A 11 7.17 24.81 -20.52
CA ASN A 11 8.17 24.59 -19.47
C ASN A 11 9.34 23.68 -19.89
N TYR A 12 9.71 23.67 -21.17
CA TYR A 12 10.85 22.88 -21.66
C TYR A 12 12.15 23.27 -20.95
N ALA A 13 12.40 24.58 -20.81
CA ALA A 13 13.57 25.10 -20.08
C ALA A 13 13.61 24.66 -18.62
N GLU A 14 12.46 24.59 -17.92
CA GLU A 14 12.39 24.14 -16.53
C GLU A 14 12.72 22.65 -16.41
N ARG A 15 12.22 21.82 -17.34
CA ARG A 15 12.55 20.39 -17.40
C ARG A 15 14.04 20.18 -17.66
N MET A 16 14.62 20.95 -18.59
CA MET A 16 16.06 20.93 -18.85
C MET A 16 16.88 21.36 -17.64
N ARG A 17 16.42 22.34 -16.86
CA ARG A 17 17.05 22.71 -15.58
C ARG A 17 17.06 21.53 -14.60
N ARG A 18 15.94 20.83 -14.42
CA ARG A 18 15.86 19.67 -13.51
C ARG A 18 16.80 18.54 -13.94
N LEU A 19 16.88 18.26 -15.24
CA LEU A 19 17.82 17.28 -15.78
C LEU A 19 19.28 17.71 -15.57
N ALA A 20 19.58 19.01 -15.70
CA ALA A 20 20.92 19.54 -15.50
C ALA A 20 21.45 19.31 -14.07
N LEU A 21 20.58 19.18 -13.06
CA LEU A 21 20.99 18.87 -11.68
C LEU A 21 21.70 17.52 -11.54
N TYR A 22 21.44 16.57 -12.44
CA TYR A 22 22.06 15.25 -12.43
C TYR A 22 23.46 15.22 -13.07
N GLU A 23 23.83 16.24 -13.86
CA GLU A 23 25.11 16.30 -14.56
C GLU A 23 26.34 16.12 -13.65
N PRO A 24 26.42 16.75 -12.45
CA PRO A 24 27.54 16.53 -11.56
C PRO A 24 27.68 15.07 -11.12
N LEU A 25 26.57 14.37 -10.85
CA LEU A 25 26.60 12.94 -10.54
C LEU A 25 27.07 12.12 -11.75
N MET A 26 26.53 12.37 -12.94
CA MET A 26 26.99 11.70 -14.17
C MET A 26 28.48 11.95 -14.45
N SER A 27 28.99 13.15 -14.14
CA SER A 27 30.41 13.46 -14.28
C SER A 27 31.30 12.62 -13.36
N LEU A 28 30.80 12.22 -12.18
CA LEU A 28 31.52 11.31 -11.28
C LEU A 28 31.61 9.90 -11.87
N GLN A 29 30.56 9.41 -12.55
CA GLN A 29 30.56 8.10 -13.20
C GLN A 29 31.71 7.94 -14.22
N ASN A 30 32.05 9.04 -14.90
CA ASN A 30 33.12 9.09 -15.88
C ASN A 30 34.53 9.12 -15.28
N LYS A 31 34.68 9.27 -13.95
CA LYS A 31 35.99 9.24 -13.29
C LYS A 31 36.48 7.80 -13.11
N ASN A 32 37.74 7.57 -13.48
CA ASN A 32 38.39 6.25 -13.37
C ASN A 32 39.30 6.18 -12.13
N THR A 33 38.74 6.47 -10.95
CA THR A 33 39.46 6.31 -9.69
C THR A 33 39.55 4.83 -9.32
N ARG A 34 40.71 4.40 -8.82
CA ARG A 34 40.96 3.01 -8.42
C ARG A 34 41.35 2.94 -6.94
N ASP A 35 41.04 1.81 -6.32
CA ASP A 35 41.44 1.49 -4.96
C ASP A 35 42.89 0.94 -4.90
N ASP A 36 43.38 0.66 -3.69
CA ASP A 36 44.75 0.14 -3.49
C ASP A 36 44.95 -1.26 -4.11
N ASN A 37 43.85 -1.99 -4.34
CA ASN A 37 43.81 -3.28 -5.01
C ASN A 37 43.55 -3.17 -6.53
N ASN A 38 43.65 -1.96 -7.09
CA ASN A 38 43.47 -1.65 -8.51
C ASN A 38 42.04 -1.91 -9.06
N LYS A 39 41.05 -2.01 -8.19
CA LYS A 39 39.63 -2.12 -8.52
C LYS A 39 39.04 -0.73 -8.77
N LYS A 40 38.19 -0.60 -9.80
CA LYS A 40 37.49 0.66 -10.09
C LYS A 40 36.53 0.99 -8.95
N ILE A 41 36.62 2.21 -8.44
CA ILE A 41 35.69 2.76 -7.45
C ILE A 41 34.50 3.37 -8.17
N ASP A 42 33.29 3.06 -7.71
CA ASP A 42 32.08 3.69 -8.21
C ASP A 42 31.89 5.07 -7.59
N MET A 43 32.41 6.09 -8.25
CA MET A 43 32.31 7.48 -7.79
C MET A 43 30.88 8.04 -7.91
N TYR A 44 30.02 7.44 -8.73
CA TYR A 44 28.62 7.85 -8.85
C TYR A 44 27.87 7.52 -7.56
N ASP A 45 28.00 6.27 -7.09
CA ASP A 45 27.39 5.79 -5.85
C ASP A 45 27.90 6.57 -4.62
N LEU A 46 29.21 6.79 -4.55
CA LEU A 46 29.81 7.62 -3.49
C LEU A 46 29.34 9.08 -3.55
N GLY A 47 29.09 9.59 -4.75
CA GLY A 47 28.51 10.91 -4.98
C GLY A 47 27.12 11.04 -4.37
N LEU A 48 26.24 10.06 -4.60
CA LEU A 48 24.90 10.03 -4.01
C LEU A 48 24.96 9.87 -2.48
N LEU A 49 25.81 8.98 -1.97
CA LEU A 49 26.04 8.82 -0.51
C LEU A 49 26.50 10.12 0.14
N THR A 50 27.36 10.88 -0.54
CA THR A 50 27.82 12.19 -0.08
C THR A 50 26.66 13.18 0.03
N LEU A 51 25.76 13.22 -0.95
CA LEU A 51 24.58 14.09 -0.91
C LEU A 51 23.66 13.73 0.26
N LEU A 52 23.40 12.44 0.49
CA LEU A 52 22.59 11.96 1.62
C LEU A 52 23.22 12.33 2.96
N PHE A 53 24.55 12.23 3.08
CA PHE A 53 25.28 12.65 4.27
C PHE A 53 25.11 14.15 4.57
N PHE A 54 25.24 15.02 3.56
CA PHE A 54 25.01 16.46 3.75
C PHE A 54 23.54 16.77 4.06
N PHE A 55 22.60 16.03 3.49
CA PHE A 55 21.18 16.15 3.81
C PHE A 55 20.87 15.82 5.27
N GLU A 56 21.37 14.67 5.76
CA GLU A 56 21.17 14.23 7.13
C GLU A 56 21.78 15.20 8.15
N ASN A 57 22.99 15.69 7.88
CA ASN A 57 23.63 16.71 8.71
C ASN A 57 22.84 18.03 8.72
N LYS A 58 22.24 18.43 7.60
CA LYS A 58 21.36 19.60 7.52
C LYS A 58 20.09 19.40 8.34
N LEU A 59 19.48 18.22 8.30
CA LEU A 59 18.31 17.84 9.11
C LEU A 59 18.62 17.91 10.62
N LEU A 60 19.77 17.36 11.02
CA LEU A 60 20.27 17.36 12.40
C LEU A 60 20.88 18.71 12.84
N ARG A 61 20.81 19.73 11.98
CA ARG A 61 21.36 21.10 12.21
C ARG A 61 22.85 21.13 12.52
N ARG A 62 23.62 20.13 12.05
CA ARG A 62 25.08 20.10 12.13
C ARG A 62 25.65 20.94 10.98
N ARG A 63 26.47 21.95 11.32
CA ARG A 63 27.02 22.92 10.35
C ARG A 63 28.54 22.79 10.14
N GLU A 64 29.16 21.80 10.77
CA GLU A 64 30.60 21.57 10.78
C GLU A 64 30.94 20.34 9.92
N THR A 65 30.46 20.31 8.69
CA THR A 65 30.65 19.18 7.77
C THR A 65 31.65 19.56 6.68
N GLY A 66 32.87 19.03 6.77
CA GLY A 66 33.98 19.28 5.85
C GLY A 66 34.47 18.00 5.16
N VAL A 67 35.66 18.07 4.57
CA VAL A 67 36.30 16.94 3.87
C VAL A 67 36.59 15.79 4.84
N ASP A 68 37.11 16.09 6.03
CA ASP A 68 37.50 15.07 7.01
C ASP A 68 36.28 14.27 7.51
N GLU A 69 35.17 14.97 7.81
CA GLU A 69 33.94 14.33 8.28
C GLU A 69 33.35 13.43 7.19
N LEU A 70 33.36 13.89 5.93
CA LEU A 70 32.91 13.09 4.79
C LEU A 70 33.82 11.87 4.56
N SER A 71 35.14 12.06 4.63
CA SER A 71 36.14 10.99 4.47
C SER A 71 35.95 9.88 5.51
N ASN A 72 35.76 10.25 6.78
CA ASN A 72 35.48 9.30 7.85
C ASN A 72 34.16 8.57 7.61
N PHE A 73 33.09 9.29 7.23
CA PHE A 73 31.79 8.68 6.91
C PHE A 73 31.88 7.66 5.76
N LEU A 74 32.55 8.03 4.66
CA LEU A 74 32.73 7.12 3.53
C LEU A 74 33.55 5.89 3.94
N ASN A 75 34.62 6.08 4.72
CA ASN A 75 35.41 4.96 5.24
C ASN A 75 34.56 4.01 6.10
N GLU A 76 33.77 4.53 7.06
CA GLU A 76 32.89 3.70 7.90
C GLU A 76 31.88 2.90 7.08
N MET A 77 31.30 3.49 6.03
CA MET A 77 30.28 2.86 5.21
C MET A 77 30.82 1.89 4.17
N THR A 78 32.03 2.14 3.63
CA THR A 78 32.55 1.40 2.47
C THR A 78 33.82 0.60 2.71
N ASN A 79 34.41 0.64 3.91
CA ASN A 79 35.63 -0.12 4.25
C ASN A 79 35.58 -1.62 3.93
N LYS A 80 34.40 -2.25 3.97
CA LYS A 80 34.21 -3.67 3.62
C LYS A 80 34.30 -3.95 2.11
N ARG A 81 34.12 -2.94 1.26
CA ARG A 81 34.07 -3.06 -0.21
C ARG A 81 35.20 -2.34 -0.93
N ILE A 82 35.70 -1.25 -0.36
CA ILE A 82 36.73 -0.38 -0.95
C ILE A 82 37.94 -0.39 -0.02
N SER A 83 39.08 -0.83 -0.55
CA SER A 83 40.36 -0.82 0.16
C SER A 83 41.10 0.48 -0.12
N LEU A 84 40.96 1.45 0.78
CA LEU A 84 41.68 2.71 0.76
C LEU A 84 42.19 3.05 2.16
N ASP A 85 43.36 3.68 2.23
CA ASP A 85 43.84 4.33 3.44
C ASP A 85 43.09 5.66 3.71
N LYS A 86 43.36 6.27 4.86
CA LYS A 86 42.72 7.55 5.23
C LYS A 86 43.00 8.64 4.19
N GLN A 87 44.22 8.70 3.65
CA GLN A 87 44.57 9.68 2.62
C GLN A 87 43.84 9.43 1.30
N GLY A 88 43.56 8.17 0.97
CA GLY A 88 42.75 7.75 -0.17
C GLY A 88 41.31 8.23 -0.04
N TYR A 89 40.69 8.01 1.13
CA TYR A 89 39.35 8.54 1.39
C TYR A 89 39.30 10.07 1.39
N ASP A 90 40.34 10.76 1.91
CA ASP A 90 40.42 12.23 1.85
C ASP A 90 40.48 12.74 0.40
N LYS A 91 41.22 12.04 -0.47
CA LYS A 91 41.28 12.35 -1.92
C LYS A 91 39.93 12.15 -2.58
N VAL A 92 39.24 11.04 -2.30
CA VAL A 92 37.91 10.74 -2.85
C VAL A 92 36.89 11.78 -2.40
N ALA A 93 36.83 12.08 -1.10
CA ALA A 93 35.94 13.09 -0.53
C ALA A 93 36.20 14.48 -1.16
N THR A 94 37.47 14.86 -1.29
CA THR A 94 37.86 16.13 -1.93
C THR A 94 37.42 16.17 -3.39
N GLU A 95 37.57 15.07 -4.12
CA GLU A 95 37.25 14.99 -5.55
C GLU A 95 35.74 15.07 -5.79
N ILE A 96 34.92 14.46 -4.91
CA ILE A 96 33.45 14.56 -4.94
C ILE A 96 33.01 15.99 -4.63
N ILE A 97 33.52 16.59 -3.56
CA ILE A 97 33.17 17.97 -3.18
C ILE A 97 33.54 18.94 -4.30
N ARG A 98 34.70 18.77 -4.96
CA ARG A 98 35.11 19.62 -6.10
C ARG A 98 34.17 19.52 -7.29
N THR A 99 33.61 18.34 -7.55
CA THR A 99 32.61 18.16 -8.61
C THR A 99 31.30 18.88 -8.28
N PHE A 100 30.82 18.78 -7.04
CA PHE A 100 29.60 19.46 -6.62
C PHE A 100 29.77 20.97 -6.41
N ARG A 101 30.99 21.41 -6.10
CA ARG A 101 31.34 22.82 -5.93
C ARG A 101 32.76 23.10 -6.47
N PRO A 102 32.86 23.68 -7.68
CA PRO A 102 34.13 24.06 -8.26
C PRO A 102 34.90 25.09 -7.40
N ARG A 103 36.23 25.02 -7.42
CA ARG A 103 37.14 25.90 -6.67
C ARG A 103 36.97 27.40 -6.96
N SER A 104 36.44 27.75 -8.13
CA SER A 104 36.19 29.13 -8.52
C SER A 104 35.04 29.78 -7.75
N GLY A 105 34.25 29.00 -7.01
CA GLY A 105 33.01 29.47 -6.36
C GLY A 105 31.90 29.85 -7.34
N LYS A 106 32.12 29.66 -8.65
CA LYS A 106 31.11 29.88 -9.68
C LYS A 106 30.07 28.77 -9.63
N ARG A 107 28.81 29.14 -9.84
CA ARG A 107 27.70 28.19 -10.04
C ARG A 107 28.02 27.29 -11.23
N LEU A 108 27.56 26.04 -11.15
CA LEU A 108 27.62 25.10 -12.26
C LEU A 108 26.69 25.60 -13.36
N THR A 109 27.07 25.33 -14.62
CA THR A 109 26.35 25.82 -15.80
C THR A 109 26.05 24.72 -16.77
N LYS A 110 24.84 24.73 -17.34
CA LYS A 110 24.50 23.90 -18.50
C LYS A 110 23.87 24.77 -19.57
N THR A 111 24.43 24.72 -20.77
CA THR A 111 23.86 25.31 -21.98
C THR A 111 22.96 24.29 -22.66
N PHE A 112 21.79 24.69 -23.11
CA PHE A 112 20.90 23.89 -23.93
C PHE A 112 20.08 24.78 -24.88
N TYR A 113 19.54 24.17 -25.92
CA TYR A 113 18.61 24.84 -26.83
C TYR A 113 17.20 24.75 -26.27
N ASP A 114 16.59 25.88 -25.96
CA ASP A 114 15.19 25.96 -25.54
C ASP A 114 14.28 26.01 -26.77
N TRP A 115 13.63 24.88 -27.06
CA TRP A 115 12.71 24.75 -28.18
C TRP A 115 11.40 25.54 -27.97
N GLU A 116 11.09 25.98 -26.76
CA GLU A 116 9.92 26.83 -26.47
C GLU A 116 10.14 28.27 -26.96
N ASN A 117 11.34 28.82 -26.70
CA ASN A 117 11.71 30.20 -27.03
C ASN A 117 12.68 30.33 -28.23
N ASP A 118 13.01 29.21 -28.88
CA ASP A 118 13.91 29.10 -30.04
C ASP A 118 15.26 29.80 -29.84
N ARG A 119 15.88 29.60 -28.66
CA ARG A 119 17.14 30.24 -28.27
C ARG A 119 18.02 29.32 -27.43
N GLU A 120 19.33 29.54 -27.46
CA GLU A 120 20.23 28.93 -26.49
C GLU A 120 20.08 29.60 -25.12
N GLU A 121 19.80 28.79 -24.10
CA GLU A 121 19.68 29.23 -22.71
C GLU A 121 20.74 28.54 -21.85
N THR A 122 21.24 29.28 -20.85
CA THR A 122 22.20 28.75 -19.87
C THR A 122 21.60 28.78 -18.49
N VAL A 123 21.46 27.62 -17.87
CA VAL A 123 21.02 27.50 -16.47
C VAL A 123 22.21 27.46 -15.54
N PHE A 124 22.09 28.16 -14.41
CA PHE A 124 23.08 28.22 -13.34
C PHE A 124 22.51 27.55 -12.10
N PHE A 125 23.25 26.60 -11.51
CA PHE A 125 22.80 25.86 -10.32
C PHE A 125 23.96 25.56 -9.37
N SER A 126 23.66 25.24 -8.11
CA SER A 126 24.65 24.88 -7.10
C SER A 126 24.19 23.72 -6.23
N ILE A 127 25.02 22.70 -6.10
CA ILE A 127 24.69 21.51 -5.29
C ILE A 127 25.14 21.70 -3.83
N LEU A 128 26.36 22.20 -3.63
CA LEU A 128 26.91 22.54 -2.32
C LEU A 128 27.31 24.03 -2.27
N LYS A 129 27.05 24.67 -1.14
CA LYS A 129 27.51 26.02 -0.80
C LYS A 129 28.57 26.02 0.29
N ALA A 130 29.33 27.11 0.40
CA ALA A 130 30.22 27.32 1.54
C ALA A 130 29.38 27.54 2.82
N GLY A 131 29.69 26.77 3.86
CA GLY A 131 29.28 27.06 5.23
C GLY A 131 30.31 27.95 5.93
N LYS A 132 30.41 27.80 7.27
CA LYS A 132 31.44 28.47 8.07
C LYS A 132 32.84 28.05 7.62
N SER A 133 33.82 28.93 7.77
CA SER A 133 35.23 28.62 7.56
C SER A 133 35.99 28.88 8.85
N ASP A 134 36.77 27.90 9.30
CA ASP A 134 37.72 28.11 10.39
C ASP A 134 39.07 28.51 9.79
N ILE A 135 39.41 29.79 9.94
CA ILE A 135 40.63 30.40 9.40
C ILE A 135 41.88 29.88 10.15
N VAL A 136 41.72 29.47 11.40
CA VAL A 136 42.84 29.00 12.25
C VAL A 136 43.26 27.59 11.84
N ILE A 137 42.29 26.74 11.52
CA ILE A 137 42.51 25.34 11.13
C ILE A 137 42.58 25.19 9.60
N ASN A 138 42.38 26.29 8.85
CA ASN A 138 42.26 26.31 7.38
C ASN A 138 41.22 25.29 6.87
N LYS A 139 40.10 25.17 7.60
CA LYS A 139 39.05 24.19 7.33
C LYS A 139 37.81 24.87 6.78
N GLN A 140 37.36 24.38 5.62
CA GLN A 140 36.14 24.85 4.97
C GLN A 140 35.01 23.85 5.21
N TYR A 141 33.89 24.33 5.76
CA TYR A 141 32.67 23.56 5.85
C TYR A 141 31.77 23.80 4.64
N TYR A 142 30.98 22.79 4.29
CA TYR A 142 30.05 22.80 3.17
C TYR A 142 28.66 22.46 3.65
N GLU A 143 27.66 23.05 3.00
CA GLU A 143 26.27 22.75 3.26
C GLU A 143 25.56 22.48 1.93
N LEU A 144 24.52 21.64 1.97
CA LEU A 144 23.67 21.39 0.81
C LEU A 144 22.90 22.67 0.45
N ASP A 145 23.00 23.09 -0.81
CA ASP A 145 22.27 24.24 -1.33
C ASP A 145 20.86 23.84 -1.81
N GLU A 146 20.05 24.81 -2.25
CA GLU A 146 18.66 24.56 -2.68
C GLU A 146 18.57 23.61 -3.88
N ASP A 147 19.39 23.79 -4.93
CA ASP A 147 19.35 22.89 -6.09
C ASP A 147 19.90 21.48 -5.73
N GLY A 148 20.83 21.39 -4.75
CA GLY A 148 21.31 20.11 -4.23
C GLY A 148 20.26 19.37 -3.40
N LEU A 149 19.42 20.11 -2.67
CA LEU A 149 18.22 19.56 -2.04
C LEU A 149 17.25 19.04 -3.10
N GLU A 150 16.97 19.81 -4.15
CA GLU A 150 16.07 19.42 -5.25
C GLU A 150 16.50 18.10 -5.91
N LEU A 151 17.81 17.91 -6.10
CA LEU A 151 18.37 16.66 -6.61
C LEU A 151 18.09 15.47 -5.67
N ILE A 152 18.39 15.58 -4.37
CA ILE A 152 18.10 14.51 -3.40
C ILE A 152 16.60 14.23 -3.33
N PHE A 153 15.82 15.30 -3.36
CA PHE A 153 14.38 15.27 -3.34
C PHE A 153 13.77 14.54 -4.54
N SER A 154 14.35 14.68 -5.72
CA SER A 154 13.95 13.89 -6.89
C SER A 154 14.32 12.40 -6.82
N THR A 155 15.24 12.00 -5.94
CA THR A 155 15.71 10.59 -5.83
C THR A 155 15.10 9.82 -4.66
N ARG A 156 14.45 10.50 -3.70
CA ARG A 156 13.76 9.89 -2.56
C ARG A 156 12.25 10.04 -2.75
N GLU A 157 11.46 8.99 -2.53
CA GLU A 157 9.97 8.99 -2.52
C GLU A 157 9.33 9.96 -1.48
N TYR A 158 10.13 10.80 -0.82
CA TYR A 158 9.76 11.73 0.26
C TYR A 158 8.78 12.83 -0.16
N PHE A 159 8.45 12.92 -1.45
CA PHE A 159 7.47 13.90 -1.94
C PHE A 159 6.05 13.40 -1.96
N SER A 160 5.80 12.09 -1.94
CA SER A 160 4.39 11.69 -1.92
C SER A 160 3.73 12.24 -0.64
N GLU A 161 4.33 12.05 0.53
CA GLU A 161 3.75 12.40 1.84
C GLU A 161 3.53 13.90 2.10
N TYR A 162 4.34 14.79 1.52
CA TYR A 162 4.30 16.24 1.78
C TYR A 162 3.87 17.08 0.56
N GLN A 163 3.63 16.46 -0.60
CA GLN A 163 3.16 17.17 -1.80
C GLN A 163 1.87 17.95 -1.54
N LEU A 164 0.95 17.38 -0.77
CA LEU A 164 -0.31 18.05 -0.47
C LEU A 164 -0.12 19.26 0.45
N SER A 165 0.64 19.11 1.54
CA SER A 165 0.90 20.20 2.49
C SER A 165 1.70 21.35 1.86
N ILE A 166 2.62 21.05 0.94
CA ILE A 166 3.36 22.07 0.16
C ILE A 166 2.42 22.80 -0.81
N ASN A 167 1.57 22.05 -1.54
CA ASN A 167 0.61 22.62 -2.47
C ASN A 167 -0.42 23.51 -1.75
N GLN A 168 -0.87 23.12 -0.55
CA GLN A 168 -1.74 23.93 0.29
C GLN A 168 -1.08 25.24 0.75
N MET A 169 0.18 25.19 1.22
CA MET A 169 0.91 26.40 1.61
C MET A 169 1.08 27.36 0.43
N LEU A 170 1.38 26.82 -0.76
CA LEU A 170 1.54 27.60 -1.98
C LEU A 170 0.20 28.19 -2.44
N LEU A 171 -0.88 27.40 -2.41
CA LEU A 171 -2.23 27.86 -2.71
C LEU A 171 -2.66 28.98 -1.76
N ARG A 172 -2.44 28.83 -0.45
CA ARG A 172 -2.75 29.85 0.55
C ARG A 172 -2.04 31.17 0.24
N LYS A 173 -0.73 31.10 -0.02
CA LYS A 173 0.08 32.27 -0.34
C LYS A 173 -0.34 32.95 -1.66
N GLN A 174 -0.77 32.19 -2.66
CA GLN A 174 -1.28 32.74 -3.93
C GLN A 174 -2.64 33.41 -3.75
N LEU A 175 -3.52 32.83 -2.93
CA LEU A 175 -4.83 33.40 -2.59
C LEU A 175 -4.70 34.68 -1.76
N GLU A 176 -3.78 34.74 -0.78
CA GLU A 176 -3.48 35.95 -0.01
C GLU A 176 -3.00 37.11 -0.91
N LYS A 177 -2.34 36.79 -2.02
CA LYS A 177 -1.86 37.77 -3.01
C LYS A 177 -2.88 38.11 -4.10
N GLY A 178 -4.02 37.42 -4.15
CA GLY A 178 -5.01 37.55 -5.22
C GLY A 178 -4.60 36.94 -6.57
N GLU A 179 -3.62 36.04 -6.61
CA GLU A 179 -3.10 35.39 -7.82
C GLU A 179 -3.89 34.11 -8.18
N PHE A 180 -5.18 34.23 -8.52
CA PHE A 180 -6.07 33.07 -8.72
C PHE A 180 -5.74 32.18 -9.93
N VAL A 181 -5.09 32.72 -10.96
CA VAL A 181 -4.67 31.93 -12.14
C VAL A 181 -3.56 30.96 -11.77
N ASN A 182 -2.62 31.39 -10.93
CA ASN A 182 -1.56 30.52 -10.41
C ASN A 182 -2.12 29.49 -9.43
N ALA A 183 -3.13 29.89 -8.64
CA ALA A 183 -3.85 29.01 -7.72
C ALA A 183 -4.58 27.87 -8.46
N LEU A 184 -5.19 28.14 -9.62
CA LEU A 184 -5.80 27.11 -10.45
C LEU A 184 -4.79 26.04 -10.89
N ARG A 185 -3.60 26.47 -11.35
CA ARG A 185 -2.53 25.54 -11.73
C ARG A 185 -2.12 24.65 -10.55
N GLN A 186 -2.11 25.21 -9.35
CA GLN A 186 -1.77 24.45 -8.15
C GLN A 186 -2.82 23.38 -7.81
N ILE A 187 -4.10 23.69 -8.06
CA ILE A 187 -5.19 22.73 -7.92
C ILE A 187 -5.09 21.64 -8.99
N ASP A 188 -4.73 21.97 -10.23
CA ASP A 188 -4.51 20.99 -11.29
C ASP A 188 -3.37 20.00 -10.93
N GLU A 189 -2.30 20.49 -10.30
CA GLU A 189 -1.25 19.62 -9.76
C GLU A 189 -1.76 18.70 -8.63
N MET A 190 -2.63 19.21 -7.76
CA MET A 190 -3.27 18.39 -6.72
C MET A 190 -4.16 17.30 -7.34
N ASN A 191 -4.92 17.62 -8.40
CA ASN A 191 -5.73 16.65 -9.14
C ASN A 191 -4.89 15.52 -9.75
N ILE A 192 -3.76 15.84 -10.39
CA ILE A 192 -2.87 14.83 -10.94
C ILE A 192 -2.32 13.93 -9.82
N ASN A 193 -1.98 14.49 -8.67
CA ASN A 193 -1.51 13.72 -7.52
C ASN A 193 -2.60 12.77 -6.99
N VAL A 194 -3.84 13.22 -6.87
CA VAL A 194 -4.98 12.38 -6.47
C VAL A 194 -5.22 11.26 -7.49
N ALA A 195 -5.18 11.56 -8.79
CA ALA A 195 -5.33 10.56 -9.85
C ALA A 195 -4.22 9.49 -9.83
N THR A 196 -2.96 9.90 -9.65
CA THR A 196 -1.84 8.93 -9.54
C THR A 196 -1.95 8.06 -8.29
N LEU A 197 -2.46 8.60 -7.18
CA LEU A 197 -2.71 7.87 -5.95
C LEU A 197 -3.83 6.85 -6.13
N LYS A 198 -4.89 7.18 -6.88
CA LYS A 198 -5.93 6.25 -7.32
C LYS A 198 -5.36 5.07 -8.10
N ASP A 199 -4.53 5.34 -9.12
CA ASP A 199 -3.90 4.29 -9.93
C ASP A 199 -2.97 3.38 -9.10
N ARG A 200 -2.34 3.95 -8.08
CA ARG A 200 -1.51 3.18 -7.13
C ARG A 200 -2.38 2.27 -6.27
N ILE A 201 -3.47 2.78 -5.71
CA ILE A 201 -4.43 2.01 -4.90
C ILE A 201 -5.01 0.84 -5.72
N ILE A 202 -5.41 1.08 -6.98
CA ILE A 202 -5.92 0.04 -7.87
C ILE A 202 -4.88 -1.05 -8.15
N ARG A 203 -3.62 -0.67 -8.38
CA ARG A 203 -2.53 -1.64 -8.56
C ARG A 203 -2.32 -2.50 -7.32
N ILE A 204 -2.26 -1.88 -6.14
CA ILE A 204 -2.12 -2.60 -4.88
C ILE A 204 -3.29 -3.56 -4.67
N LYS A 205 -4.53 -3.12 -4.92
CA LYS A 205 -5.72 -3.98 -4.85
C LYS A 205 -5.57 -5.24 -5.71
N ASN A 206 -5.11 -5.08 -6.94
CA ASN A 206 -4.91 -6.19 -7.87
C ASN A 206 -3.77 -7.11 -7.44
N GLU A 207 -2.65 -6.55 -6.97
CA GLU A 207 -1.49 -7.32 -6.48
C GLU A 207 -1.83 -8.10 -5.21
N VAL A 208 -2.55 -7.49 -4.28
CA VAL A 208 -3.03 -8.12 -3.07
C VAL A 208 -3.95 -9.28 -3.40
N SER A 209 -4.96 -9.07 -4.26
CA SER A 209 -5.90 -10.12 -4.65
C SER A 209 -5.23 -11.33 -5.31
N ARG A 210 -4.07 -11.13 -5.96
CA ARG A 210 -3.30 -12.19 -6.63
C ARG A 210 -2.34 -12.94 -5.71
N ASN A 211 -1.76 -12.26 -4.71
CA ASN A 211 -0.63 -12.78 -3.93
C ASN A 211 -0.95 -13.06 -2.45
N VAL A 212 -2.25 -13.16 -2.10
CA VAL A 212 -2.74 -13.33 -0.72
C VAL A 212 -2.07 -14.49 0.05
N ILE A 213 -1.60 -15.52 -0.66
CA ILE A 213 -1.10 -16.77 -0.07
C ILE A 213 0.25 -16.59 0.66
N SER A 214 1.03 -15.55 0.34
CA SER A 214 2.34 -15.33 0.98
C SER A 214 2.23 -14.38 2.18
N ASP A 215 2.38 -14.92 3.40
CA ASP A 215 2.31 -14.16 4.68
C ASP A 215 3.22 -12.91 4.70
N LYS A 216 4.43 -13.04 4.13
CA LYS A 216 5.38 -11.92 3.98
C LYS A 216 4.88 -10.81 3.05
N VAL A 217 4.17 -11.17 1.98
CA VAL A 217 3.65 -10.25 0.97
C VAL A 217 2.38 -9.56 1.51
N PHE A 218 1.52 -10.33 2.15
CA PHE A 218 0.33 -9.84 2.84
C PHE A 218 0.68 -8.79 3.90
N LYS A 219 1.63 -9.08 4.80
CA LYS A 219 2.04 -8.14 5.84
C LYS A 219 2.56 -6.81 5.27
N ARG A 220 3.39 -6.88 4.22
CA ARG A 220 3.92 -5.70 3.53
C ARG A 220 2.81 -4.84 2.92
N TYR A 221 1.82 -5.46 2.27
CA TYR A 221 0.71 -4.71 1.68
C TYR A 221 -0.25 -4.16 2.72
N LYS A 222 -0.47 -4.89 3.83
CA LYS A 222 -1.25 -4.41 4.96
C LYS A 222 -0.64 -3.14 5.54
N GLU A 223 0.65 -3.16 5.87
CA GLU A 223 1.39 -1.98 6.35
C GLU A 223 1.27 -0.81 5.36
N LEU A 224 1.45 -1.09 4.06
CA LEU A 224 1.33 -0.08 3.01
C LEU A 224 -0.09 0.53 2.89
N ILE A 225 -1.14 -0.28 2.99
CA ILE A 225 -2.54 0.18 2.95
C ILE A 225 -2.87 1.00 4.20
N GLU A 226 -2.41 0.56 5.37
CA GLU A 226 -2.56 1.28 6.64
C GLU A 226 -1.87 2.65 6.60
N ASP A 227 -0.67 2.72 6.02
CA ASP A 227 0.06 3.97 5.82
C ASP A 227 -0.67 4.91 4.87
N ILE A 228 -1.18 4.40 3.73
CA ILE A 228 -1.99 5.18 2.79
C ILE A 228 -3.26 5.70 3.48
N HIS A 229 -3.95 4.86 4.24
CA HIS A 229 -5.18 5.24 4.94
C HIS A 229 -4.93 6.34 5.98
N ALA A 230 -3.92 6.15 6.84
CA ALA A 230 -3.54 7.13 7.85
C ALA A 230 -3.14 8.47 7.22
N ARG A 231 -2.52 8.43 6.04
CA ARG A 231 -2.17 9.62 5.27
C ARG A 231 -3.40 10.33 4.70
N LEU A 232 -4.28 9.61 4.01
CA LEU A 232 -5.53 10.19 3.46
C LEU A 232 -6.39 10.84 4.56
N LEU A 233 -6.42 10.27 5.76
CA LEU A 233 -7.10 10.88 6.91
C LEU A 233 -6.50 12.23 7.34
N ARG A 234 -5.17 12.35 7.36
CA ARG A 234 -4.49 13.61 7.69
C ARG A 234 -4.75 14.65 6.60
N GLU A 235 -4.55 14.27 5.35
CA GLU A 235 -4.79 15.11 4.18
C GLU A 235 -6.23 15.62 4.10
N GLY A 236 -7.22 14.79 4.46
CA GLY A 236 -8.63 15.18 4.48
C GLY A 236 -8.92 16.36 5.41
N LYS A 237 -8.31 16.39 6.60
CA LYS A 237 -8.44 17.52 7.54
C LYS A 237 -7.83 18.80 6.97
N GLU A 238 -6.66 18.68 6.34
CA GLU A 238 -6.00 19.82 5.73
C GLU A 238 -6.80 20.39 4.54
N PHE A 239 -7.47 19.53 3.76
CA PHE A 239 -8.40 19.96 2.71
C PHE A 239 -9.60 20.74 3.26
N GLU A 240 -10.16 20.34 4.39
CA GLU A 240 -11.25 21.07 5.05
C GLU A 240 -10.81 22.47 5.50
N GLU A 241 -9.61 22.59 6.07
CA GLU A 241 -9.02 23.88 6.45
C GLU A 241 -8.78 24.78 5.22
N LEU A 242 -8.26 24.20 4.14
CA LEU A 242 -8.00 24.91 2.89
C LEU A 242 -9.31 25.39 2.24
N ARG A 243 -10.34 24.55 2.23
CA ARG A 243 -11.68 24.91 1.75
C ARG A 243 -12.26 26.07 2.55
N GLY A 244 -12.20 26.00 3.87
CA GLY A 244 -12.64 27.08 4.74
C GLY A 244 -11.91 28.40 4.47
N PHE A 245 -10.61 28.34 4.16
CA PHE A 245 -9.82 29.51 3.78
C PHE A 245 -10.26 30.10 2.44
N VAL A 246 -10.44 29.28 1.41
CA VAL A 246 -10.87 29.70 0.07
C VAL A 246 -12.28 30.31 0.13
N ASP A 247 -13.21 29.69 0.86
CA ASP A 247 -14.57 30.21 1.03
C ASP A 247 -14.58 31.57 1.72
N ASN A 248 -13.71 31.77 2.72
CA ASN A 248 -13.55 33.07 3.37
C ASN A 248 -12.94 34.11 2.43
N ALA A 249 -11.95 33.75 1.62
CA ALA A 249 -11.35 34.64 0.62
C ALA A 249 -12.39 35.07 -0.45
N VAL A 250 -13.18 34.12 -0.96
CA VAL A 250 -14.26 34.40 -1.93
C VAL A 250 -15.34 35.28 -1.30
N LYS A 251 -15.74 35.02 -0.05
CA LYS A 251 -16.72 35.84 0.68
C LYS A 251 -16.24 37.27 0.89
N ASN A 252 -14.98 37.46 1.29
CA ASN A 252 -14.41 38.79 1.48
C ASN A 252 -14.41 39.59 0.17
N MET A 253 -14.02 38.96 -0.95
CA MET A 253 -14.03 39.61 -2.27
C MET A 253 -15.42 39.99 -2.75
N LYS A 254 -16.48 39.25 -2.39
CA LYS A 254 -17.85 39.59 -2.75
C LYS A 254 -18.28 40.98 -2.26
N TYR A 255 -17.72 41.46 -1.16
CA TYR A 255 -18.04 42.78 -0.60
C TYR A 255 -17.22 43.94 -1.23
N ASP A 256 -16.11 43.62 -1.91
CA ASP A 256 -15.16 44.59 -2.47
C ASP A 256 -15.28 44.79 -4.00
N VAL A 257 -16.25 44.14 -4.67
CA VAL A 257 -16.40 44.24 -6.15
C VAL A 257 -16.98 45.59 -6.55
N ILE A 258 -16.16 46.46 -7.16
CA ILE A 258 -16.57 47.80 -7.61
C ILE A 258 -16.34 47.98 -9.14
N ASN A 259 -15.38 47.26 -9.78
CA ASN A 259 -15.06 47.37 -11.22
C ASN A 259 -15.16 46.05 -12.03
N GLU A 260 -15.23 46.15 -13.37
CA GLU A 260 -15.21 45.00 -14.31
C GLU A 260 -13.95 44.11 -14.20
N LYS A 261 -12.79 44.67 -13.78
CA LYS A 261 -11.58 43.87 -13.53
C LYS A 261 -11.71 43.00 -12.28
N ASP A 262 -12.40 43.50 -11.26
CA ASP A 262 -12.62 42.78 -10.01
C ASP A 262 -13.62 41.63 -10.21
N GLU A 263 -14.56 41.79 -11.15
CA GLU A 263 -15.49 40.73 -11.56
C GLU A 263 -14.76 39.53 -12.20
N LYS A 264 -13.73 39.76 -13.03
CA LYS A 264 -12.91 38.68 -13.61
C LYS A 264 -12.08 37.93 -12.55
N ILE A 265 -11.56 38.66 -11.58
CA ILE A 265 -10.80 38.11 -10.44
C ILE A 265 -11.74 37.27 -9.57
N TYR A 266 -12.93 37.79 -9.26
CA TYR A 266 -13.97 37.09 -8.52
C TYR A 266 -14.43 35.80 -9.23
N ASN A 267 -14.65 35.84 -10.54
CA ASN A 267 -14.98 34.65 -11.33
C ASN A 267 -13.86 33.60 -11.31
N SER A 268 -12.61 34.04 -11.30
CA SER A 268 -11.46 33.14 -11.16
C SER A 268 -11.39 32.50 -9.77
N ALA A 269 -11.70 33.27 -8.71
CA ALA A 269 -11.79 32.77 -7.35
C ALA A 269 -12.93 31.75 -7.16
N LEU A 270 -14.09 31.99 -7.77
CA LEU A 270 -15.19 31.01 -7.82
C LEU A 270 -14.78 29.71 -8.52
N LYS A 271 -14.00 29.83 -9.61
CA LYS A 271 -13.47 28.65 -10.31
C LYS A 271 -12.50 27.86 -9.44
N VAL A 272 -11.58 28.53 -8.74
CA VAL A 272 -10.68 27.90 -7.75
C VAL A 272 -11.47 27.14 -6.69
N SER A 273 -12.50 27.76 -6.10
CA SER A 273 -13.36 27.12 -5.09
C SER A 273 -14.02 25.84 -5.63
N LYS A 274 -14.61 25.91 -6.83
CA LYS A 274 -15.26 24.76 -7.46
C LYS A 274 -14.28 23.63 -7.79
N GLU A 275 -13.13 23.93 -8.39
CA GLU A 275 -12.14 22.92 -8.74
C GLU A 275 -11.54 22.26 -7.48
N LEU A 276 -11.27 23.05 -6.43
CA LEU A 276 -10.80 22.51 -5.15
C LEU A 276 -11.82 21.54 -4.53
N GLU A 277 -13.10 21.83 -4.64
CA GLU A 277 -14.18 20.97 -4.13
C GLU A 277 -14.27 19.65 -4.91
N LEU A 278 -14.03 19.67 -6.23
CA LEU A 278 -13.94 18.45 -7.03
C LEU A 278 -12.76 17.57 -6.59
N VAL A 279 -11.57 18.16 -6.40
CA VAL A 279 -10.38 17.44 -5.92
C VAL A 279 -10.66 16.78 -4.57
N HIS A 280 -11.31 17.52 -3.68
CA HIS A 280 -11.65 17.02 -2.35
C HIS A 280 -12.64 15.84 -2.40
N LEU A 281 -13.64 15.90 -3.29
CA LEU A 281 -14.57 14.78 -3.49
C LEU A 281 -13.85 13.53 -4.02
N GLU A 282 -12.95 13.68 -4.99
CA GLU A 282 -12.14 12.56 -5.48
C GLU A 282 -11.26 11.96 -4.38
N HIS A 283 -10.60 12.81 -3.60
CA HIS A 283 -9.78 12.41 -2.46
C HIS A 283 -10.56 11.65 -1.39
N ASN A 284 -11.75 12.14 -1.01
CA ASN A 284 -12.65 11.43 -0.09
C ASN A 284 -13.12 10.08 -0.67
N GLY A 285 -13.32 10.01 -1.99
CA GLY A 285 -13.58 8.76 -2.69
C GLY A 285 -12.46 7.73 -2.49
N LEU A 286 -11.20 8.17 -2.61
CA LEU A 286 -10.03 7.31 -2.37
C LEU A 286 -9.92 6.84 -0.92
N LEU A 287 -10.27 7.70 0.05
CA LEU A 287 -10.33 7.31 1.45
C LEU A 287 -11.32 6.15 1.65
N HIS A 288 -12.50 6.23 1.03
CA HIS A 288 -13.50 5.16 1.11
C HIS A 288 -13.04 3.87 0.40
N GLU A 289 -12.42 3.99 -0.77
CA GLU A 289 -11.83 2.85 -1.47
C GLU A 289 -10.70 2.18 -0.67
N SER A 290 -9.87 2.96 0.02
CA SER A 290 -8.80 2.45 0.89
C SER A 290 -9.37 1.59 2.04
N ILE A 291 -10.46 2.01 2.67
CA ILE A 291 -11.17 1.21 3.70
C ILE A 291 -11.74 -0.06 3.09
N LYS A 292 -12.38 0.02 1.91
CA LYS A 292 -12.93 -1.14 1.19
C LYS A 292 -11.82 -2.15 0.87
N ILE A 293 -10.63 -1.69 0.47
CA ILE A 293 -9.49 -2.56 0.19
C ILE A 293 -8.95 -3.17 1.48
N GLN A 294 -8.79 -2.41 2.56
CA GLN A 294 -8.30 -2.95 3.82
C GLN A 294 -9.18 -4.10 4.32
N THR A 295 -10.51 -3.88 4.30
CA THR A 295 -11.50 -4.88 4.69
C THR A 295 -11.57 -6.06 3.72
N SER A 296 -11.56 -5.82 2.41
CA SER A 296 -11.58 -6.90 1.41
C SER A 296 -10.30 -7.73 1.42
N THR A 297 -9.15 -7.10 1.70
CA THR A 297 -7.84 -7.77 1.81
C THR A 297 -7.80 -8.69 3.03
N LEU A 298 -8.30 -8.21 4.17
CA LEU A 298 -8.41 -9.02 5.39
C LEU A 298 -9.37 -10.20 5.17
N LYS A 299 -10.51 -9.96 4.50
CA LYS A 299 -11.46 -11.01 4.15
C LYS A 299 -10.85 -12.02 3.18
N ALA A 300 -10.26 -11.57 2.08
CA ALA A 300 -9.60 -12.42 1.10
C ALA A 300 -8.45 -13.23 1.70
N ALA A 301 -7.68 -12.67 2.64
CA ALA A 301 -6.67 -13.41 3.39
C ALA A 301 -7.28 -14.47 4.29
N LYS A 302 -8.31 -14.13 5.06
CA LYS A 302 -9.04 -15.09 5.88
C LYS A 302 -9.59 -16.23 5.02
N ASP A 303 -10.19 -15.89 3.89
CA ASP A 303 -10.77 -16.84 2.94
C ASP A 303 -9.66 -17.70 2.31
N ALA A 304 -8.55 -17.12 1.84
CA ALA A 304 -7.43 -17.87 1.29
C ALA A 304 -6.81 -18.83 2.32
N PHE A 305 -6.61 -18.40 3.58
CA PHE A 305 -6.15 -19.31 4.64
C PHE A 305 -7.16 -20.40 4.96
N TYR A 306 -8.46 -20.07 4.94
CA TYR A 306 -9.54 -21.02 5.14
C TYR A 306 -9.59 -22.05 3.99
N TYR A 307 -9.51 -21.62 2.73
CA TYR A 307 -9.54 -22.48 1.55
C TYR A 307 -8.26 -23.30 1.37
N VAL A 308 -7.09 -22.78 1.71
CA VAL A 308 -5.84 -23.58 1.78
C VAL A 308 -5.93 -24.67 2.84
N GLY A 309 -6.63 -24.43 3.95
CA GLY A 309 -6.95 -25.45 4.94
C GLY A 309 -8.01 -26.46 4.50
N VAL A 310 -8.92 -26.06 3.60
CA VAL A 310 -10.05 -26.89 3.10
C VAL A 310 -9.65 -27.73 1.87
N GLU A 311 -8.72 -27.27 1.05
CA GLU A 311 -8.12 -28.03 -0.08
C GLU A 311 -6.89 -28.87 0.34
N SER A 312 -6.82 -29.37 1.58
CA SER A 312 -5.99 -30.55 1.82
C SER A 312 -6.63 -31.71 1.04
N PHE A 313 -6.11 -32.02 -0.15
CA PHE A 313 -6.56 -33.13 -0.98
C PHE A 313 -6.66 -34.40 -0.12
N ASN A 314 -7.89 -34.83 0.18
CA ASN A 314 -8.12 -36.02 0.98
C ASN A 314 -7.89 -37.25 0.11
N PHE A 315 -6.64 -37.71 0.05
CA PHE A 315 -6.20 -38.85 -0.77
C PHE A 315 -7.07 -40.09 -0.60
N ASN A 316 -7.59 -40.32 0.60
CA ASN A 316 -8.44 -41.47 0.88
C ASN A 316 -9.80 -41.36 0.18
N ASN A 317 -10.42 -40.19 0.23
CA ASN A 317 -11.73 -39.98 -0.37
C ASN A 317 -11.67 -39.76 -1.88
N GLU A 318 -10.69 -39.03 -2.39
CA GLU A 318 -10.68 -38.66 -3.81
C GLU A 318 -9.94 -39.64 -4.71
N LEU A 319 -8.90 -40.31 -4.21
CA LEU A 319 -8.06 -41.21 -5.00
C LEU A 319 -8.29 -42.67 -4.62
N ALA A 320 -8.15 -43.00 -3.34
CA ALA A 320 -8.23 -44.39 -2.87
C ALA A 320 -9.66 -44.95 -2.98
N SER A 321 -10.67 -44.19 -2.59
CA SER A 321 -12.06 -44.65 -2.69
C SER A 321 -12.45 -44.90 -4.14
N LYS A 322 -12.19 -43.96 -5.06
CA LYS A 322 -12.48 -44.11 -6.51
C LYS A 322 -11.72 -45.28 -7.14
N ALA A 323 -10.46 -45.49 -6.77
CA ALA A 323 -9.67 -46.63 -7.24
C ALA A 323 -10.20 -47.98 -6.78
N VAL A 324 -10.92 -48.03 -5.65
CA VAL A 324 -11.48 -49.26 -5.07
C VAL A 324 -12.93 -49.49 -5.49
N THR A 325 -13.74 -48.43 -5.61
CA THR A 325 -15.17 -48.54 -5.97
C THR A 325 -15.42 -48.62 -7.47
N GLU A 326 -14.58 -47.99 -8.30
CA GLU A 326 -14.69 -48.11 -9.76
C GLU A 326 -13.70 -49.16 -10.26
N PRO A 327 -14.10 -50.09 -11.14
CA PRO A 327 -13.20 -51.05 -11.76
C PRO A 327 -12.35 -50.34 -12.83
N LEU A 328 -11.43 -49.48 -12.38
CA LEU A 328 -10.47 -48.81 -13.25
C LEU A 328 -9.50 -49.85 -13.80
N ASN A 329 -9.19 -49.74 -15.09
CA ASN A 329 -8.22 -50.61 -15.72
C ASN A 329 -6.83 -50.34 -15.11
N ILE A 330 -5.97 -51.35 -15.03
CA ILE A 330 -4.63 -51.27 -14.41
C ILE A 330 -3.79 -50.13 -15.01
N GLU A 331 -3.96 -49.84 -16.31
CA GLU A 331 -3.26 -48.71 -16.95
C GLU A 331 -3.71 -47.34 -16.43
N GLN A 332 -4.99 -47.18 -16.09
CA GLN A 332 -5.54 -45.93 -15.54
C GLN A 332 -5.08 -45.72 -14.09
N ILE A 333 -5.07 -46.79 -13.30
CA ILE A 333 -4.53 -46.77 -11.93
C ILE A 333 -3.03 -46.45 -11.95
N LYS A 334 -2.29 -47.01 -12.92
CA LYS A 334 -0.87 -46.69 -13.11
C LYS A 334 -0.66 -45.22 -13.46
N LEU A 335 -1.55 -44.61 -14.24
CA LEU A 335 -1.51 -43.18 -14.56
C LEU A 335 -1.75 -42.31 -13.30
N LEU A 336 -2.71 -42.70 -12.46
CA LEU A 336 -3.05 -42.05 -11.18
C LEU A 336 -1.90 -42.15 -10.16
N ALA A 337 -1.22 -43.29 -10.09
CA ALA A 337 -0.12 -43.52 -9.16
C ALA A 337 1.22 -42.92 -9.64
N LYS A 338 1.40 -42.69 -10.95
CA LYS A 338 2.65 -42.21 -11.56
C LYS A 338 3.26 -40.93 -10.94
N PRO A 339 2.48 -39.91 -10.53
CA PRO A 339 3.01 -38.71 -9.90
C PRO A 339 3.63 -38.99 -8.52
N PHE A 340 3.15 -40.01 -7.82
CA PHE A 340 3.59 -40.38 -6.47
C PHE A 340 4.74 -41.40 -6.48
N LEU A 341 4.92 -42.09 -7.59
CA LEU A 341 6.02 -43.03 -7.82
C LEU A 341 7.26 -42.35 -8.43
N MET A 342 7.51 -41.09 -8.08
CA MET A 342 8.76 -40.46 -8.49
C MET A 342 9.93 -41.20 -7.82
N LEU A 343 10.88 -41.67 -8.63
CA LEU A 343 12.21 -41.99 -8.12
C LEU A 343 12.81 -40.70 -7.53
N GLU A 344 13.37 -40.82 -6.34
CA GLU A 344 14.06 -39.75 -5.63
C GLU A 344 15.03 -39.04 -6.60
N LYS A 345 14.68 -37.82 -7.01
CA LYS A 345 15.53 -37.01 -7.87
C LYS A 345 16.52 -36.29 -6.98
N ALA A 346 17.80 -36.62 -7.12
CA ALA A 346 18.86 -35.83 -6.52
C ALA A 346 18.83 -34.41 -7.13
N GLU A 347 18.78 -33.38 -6.29
CA GLU A 347 18.91 -31.98 -6.71
C GLU A 347 20.35 -31.68 -7.09
N ILE A 348 20.74 -32.10 -8.30
CA ILE A 348 22.08 -31.87 -8.83
C ILE A 348 21.95 -30.98 -10.05
N TRP A 349 22.69 -29.88 -10.04
CA TRP A 349 22.76 -28.99 -11.20
C TRP A 349 23.46 -29.72 -12.35
N SER A 350 22.72 -30.01 -13.42
CA SER A 350 23.30 -30.61 -14.63
C SER A 350 23.93 -29.52 -15.51
N PRO A 351 25.20 -29.64 -15.92
CA PRO A 351 25.83 -28.70 -16.85
C PRO A 351 25.12 -28.59 -18.20
N LEU A 352 24.32 -29.60 -18.57
CA LEU A 352 23.51 -29.59 -19.80
C LEU A 352 22.33 -28.61 -19.73
N SER A 353 21.96 -28.12 -18.55
CA SER A 353 20.94 -27.09 -18.38
C SER A 353 21.29 -25.78 -19.08
N VAL A 354 22.57 -25.51 -19.34
CA VAL A 354 23.05 -24.33 -20.08
C VAL A 354 22.57 -24.33 -21.54
N PHE A 355 22.37 -25.51 -22.13
CA PHE A 355 21.93 -25.66 -23.52
C PHE A 355 20.41 -25.87 -23.65
N MET A 356 19.68 -25.88 -22.54
CA MET A 356 18.23 -25.93 -22.61
C MET A 356 17.69 -24.64 -23.23
N PRO A 357 16.60 -24.72 -24.02
CA PRO A 357 15.96 -23.54 -24.57
C PRO A 357 15.57 -22.61 -23.43
N GLN A 358 16.21 -21.45 -23.37
CA GLN A 358 15.85 -20.41 -22.41
C GLN A 358 14.58 -19.72 -22.90
N ARG A 359 13.60 -19.59 -22.01
CA ARG A 359 12.39 -18.83 -22.31
C ARG A 359 12.76 -17.36 -22.34
N VAL A 360 12.82 -16.78 -23.54
CA VAL A 360 13.01 -15.33 -23.72
C VAL A 360 11.69 -14.67 -23.33
N LEU A 361 11.62 -14.12 -22.12
CA LEU A 361 10.47 -13.34 -21.66
C LEU A 361 10.46 -12.01 -22.41
N ASN A 362 9.56 -11.88 -23.38
CA ASN A 362 9.19 -10.57 -23.91
C ASN A 362 8.38 -9.84 -22.85
N LYS A 363 8.63 -8.53 -22.69
CA LYS A 363 7.98 -7.66 -21.69
C LYS A 363 6.44 -7.57 -21.80
N ASN A 364 5.85 -8.20 -22.82
CA ASN A 364 4.43 -8.21 -23.15
C ASN A 364 3.79 -9.61 -23.12
N ASP A 365 4.53 -10.68 -22.85
CA ASP A 365 3.91 -11.99 -22.64
C ASP A 365 3.39 -12.05 -21.21
N ASN A 366 2.10 -11.77 -21.06
CA ASN A 366 1.35 -12.02 -19.85
C ASN A 366 1.66 -13.45 -19.38
N GLU A 367 2.13 -13.57 -18.15
CA GLU A 367 2.03 -14.82 -17.40
C GLU A 367 0.61 -15.34 -17.61
N VAL A 368 0.49 -16.61 -18.01
CA VAL A 368 -0.81 -17.24 -18.16
C VAL A 368 -1.49 -17.14 -16.79
N ASN A 369 -2.42 -16.20 -16.69
CA ASN A 369 -3.29 -16.02 -15.55
C ASN A 369 -3.96 -17.37 -15.30
N MET A 370 -3.62 -18.01 -14.19
CA MET A 370 -4.63 -18.80 -13.50
C MET A 370 -5.53 -17.77 -12.82
N ASP A 371 -6.41 -17.15 -13.60
CA ASP A 371 -7.49 -16.35 -13.05
C ASP A 371 -8.29 -17.31 -12.16
N PHE A 372 -8.26 -17.08 -10.86
CA PHE A 372 -9.30 -17.62 -9.99
C PHE A 372 -10.64 -17.21 -10.61
N VAL A 373 -11.59 -18.15 -10.70
CA VAL A 373 -12.95 -17.84 -11.12
C VAL A 373 -13.45 -16.77 -10.16
N THR A 374 -13.48 -15.53 -10.64
CA THR A 374 -13.94 -14.37 -9.89
C THR A 374 -15.44 -14.52 -9.84
N ILE A 375 -15.96 -15.02 -8.71
CA ILE A 375 -17.39 -15.07 -8.44
C ILE A 375 -17.89 -13.63 -8.59
N SER A 376 -18.93 -13.42 -9.39
CA SER A 376 -19.45 -12.07 -9.60
C SER A 376 -19.98 -11.49 -8.29
N GLU A 377 -19.86 -10.17 -8.06
CA GLU A 377 -20.43 -9.51 -6.86
C GLU A 377 -21.92 -9.86 -6.65
N GLN A 378 -22.65 -10.15 -7.74
CA GLN A 378 -24.05 -10.59 -7.71
C GLN A 378 -24.24 -12.03 -7.22
N GLU A 379 -23.29 -12.93 -7.47
CA GLU A 379 -23.33 -14.31 -6.96
C GLU A 379 -22.91 -14.39 -5.50
N GLU A 380 -21.92 -13.59 -5.08
CA GLU A 380 -21.56 -13.47 -3.66
C GLU A 380 -22.73 -13.00 -2.80
N GLU A 381 -23.51 -12.00 -3.27
CA GLU A 381 -24.70 -11.56 -2.56
C GLU A 381 -25.78 -12.64 -2.45
N ARG A 382 -25.95 -13.48 -3.48
CA ARG A 382 -26.95 -14.56 -3.46
C ARG A 382 -26.56 -15.66 -2.48
N GLU A 383 -25.30 -16.07 -2.50
CA GLU A 383 -24.77 -17.07 -1.57
C GLU A 383 -24.80 -16.56 -0.11
N LEU A 384 -24.52 -15.27 0.10
CA LEU A 384 -24.62 -14.63 1.41
C LEU A 384 -26.06 -14.61 1.93
N ARG A 385 -27.05 -14.32 1.09
CA ARG A 385 -28.48 -14.36 1.46
C ARG A 385 -28.92 -15.76 1.82
N ARG A 386 -28.55 -16.75 1.00
CA ARG A 386 -28.88 -18.16 1.23
C ARG A 386 -28.28 -18.68 2.54
N THR A 387 -27.03 -18.32 2.82
CA THR A 387 -26.35 -18.69 4.07
C THR A 387 -27.01 -18.04 5.29
N ASN A 388 -27.38 -16.76 5.18
CA ASN A 388 -28.12 -16.06 6.23
C ASN A 388 -29.49 -16.72 6.56
N GLU A 389 -30.24 -17.15 5.54
CA GLU A 389 -31.53 -17.84 5.74
C GLU A 389 -31.36 -19.18 6.44
N ILE A 390 -30.32 -19.94 6.07
CA ILE A 390 -29.99 -21.22 6.72
C ILE A 390 -29.57 -21.00 8.17
N PHE A 391 -28.69 -20.03 8.45
CA PHE A 391 -28.27 -19.71 9.82
C PHE A 391 -29.42 -19.22 10.69
N LYS A 392 -30.34 -18.45 10.11
CA LYS A 392 -31.58 -18.04 10.78
C LYS A 392 -32.43 -19.25 11.19
N SER A 393 -32.57 -20.24 10.29
CA SER A 393 -33.31 -21.47 10.59
C SER A 393 -32.66 -22.31 11.69
N ILE A 394 -31.32 -22.38 11.72
CA ILE A 394 -30.58 -23.10 12.77
C ILE A 394 -30.75 -22.39 14.12
N MET A 395 -30.70 -21.05 14.13
CA MET A 395 -30.93 -20.29 15.36
C MET A 395 -32.35 -20.45 15.89
N ASP A 396 -33.37 -20.51 15.03
CA ASP A 396 -34.76 -20.76 15.45
C ASP A 396 -34.91 -22.11 16.17
N VAL A 397 -34.21 -23.14 15.68
CA VAL A 397 -34.14 -24.45 16.34
C VAL A 397 -33.42 -24.35 17.69
N CYS A 398 -32.33 -23.59 17.76
CA CYS A 398 -31.63 -23.35 19.02
C CYS A 398 -32.54 -22.66 20.05
N LEU A 399 -33.26 -21.61 19.65
CA LEU A 399 -34.18 -20.88 20.53
C LEU A 399 -35.33 -21.74 21.06
N LYS A 400 -35.84 -22.70 20.26
CA LYS A 400 -36.87 -23.66 20.70
C LYS A 400 -36.39 -24.62 21.79
N HIS A 401 -35.09 -24.91 21.83
CA HIS A 401 -34.47 -25.84 22.78
C HIS A 401 -33.70 -25.12 23.89
N LEU A 402 -33.95 -23.80 24.07
CA LEU A 402 -33.36 -23.02 25.14
C LEU A 402 -33.91 -23.48 26.50
N SER A 403 -33.02 -23.81 27.43
CA SER A 403 -33.38 -24.15 28.80
C SER A 403 -33.83 -22.90 29.60
N GLU A 404 -34.47 -23.09 30.75
CA GLU A 404 -34.89 -21.99 31.64
C GLU A 404 -33.72 -21.10 32.12
N GLU A 405 -32.46 -21.60 32.03
CA GLU A 405 -31.24 -20.87 32.40
C GLU A 405 -30.61 -20.09 31.23
N ASN A 406 -31.28 -19.99 30.07
CA ASN A 406 -30.78 -19.36 28.84
C ASN A 406 -29.43 -19.94 28.34
N THR A 407 -29.13 -21.17 28.71
CA THR A 407 -27.93 -21.91 28.30
C THR A 407 -28.31 -23.12 27.44
N ILE A 408 -27.52 -23.39 26.40
CA ILE A 408 -27.66 -24.56 25.54
C ILE A 408 -26.30 -25.21 25.35
N LEU A 409 -26.24 -26.50 25.61
CA LEU A 409 -25.12 -27.36 25.24
C LEU A 409 -25.38 -28.02 23.88
N ILE A 410 -24.39 -27.99 23.00
CA ILE A 410 -24.44 -28.66 21.69
C ILE A 410 -24.81 -30.15 21.87
N SER A 411 -24.25 -30.83 22.87
CA SER A 411 -24.55 -32.24 23.16
C SER A 411 -26.02 -32.53 23.43
N ASP A 412 -26.71 -31.61 24.11
CA ASP A 412 -28.11 -31.76 24.47
C ASP A 412 -29.01 -31.41 23.29
N LEU A 413 -28.65 -30.37 22.54
CA LEU A 413 -29.32 -29.97 21.30
C LEU A 413 -29.26 -31.08 20.24
N ILE A 414 -28.11 -31.74 20.07
CA ILE A 414 -27.98 -32.90 19.16
C ILE A 414 -28.86 -34.07 19.61
N ARG A 415 -28.94 -34.32 20.93
CA ARG A 415 -29.75 -35.42 21.47
C ARG A 415 -31.24 -35.20 21.22
N GLU A 416 -31.71 -33.97 21.34
CA GLU A 416 -33.11 -33.60 21.06
C GLU A 416 -33.39 -33.54 19.55
N MET A 417 -32.48 -33.00 18.74
CA MET A 417 -32.62 -32.98 17.27
C MET A 417 -32.62 -34.38 16.64
N LYS A 418 -31.94 -35.37 17.25
CA LYS A 418 -32.02 -36.78 16.81
C LYS A 418 -33.39 -37.42 17.06
N LYS A 419 -34.21 -36.88 17.96
CA LYS A 419 -35.56 -37.38 18.25
C LYS A 419 -36.64 -36.72 17.38
N SER A 420 -36.35 -35.54 16.83
CA SER A 420 -37.25 -34.74 15.99
C SER A 420 -36.96 -34.89 14.49
N GLU A 421 -37.85 -34.43 13.61
CA GLU A 421 -37.63 -34.40 12.14
C GLU A 421 -36.46 -33.48 11.71
N GLU A 422 -35.95 -32.68 12.64
CA GLU A 422 -34.83 -31.73 12.49
C GLU A 422 -33.47 -32.43 12.37
N GLY A 423 -33.40 -33.74 12.61
CA GLY A 423 -32.17 -34.54 12.47
C GLY A 423 -31.51 -34.47 11.07
N LYS A 424 -32.25 -34.11 10.02
CA LYS A 424 -31.68 -33.88 8.68
C LYS A 424 -30.68 -32.72 8.63
N MET A 425 -30.83 -31.72 9.51
CA MET A 425 -29.93 -30.58 9.59
C MET A 425 -28.54 -30.96 10.14
N LEU A 426 -28.44 -32.01 10.95
CA LEU A 426 -27.17 -32.50 11.51
C LEU A 426 -26.24 -33.08 10.44
N ASN A 427 -26.78 -33.49 9.29
CA ASN A 427 -26.02 -33.98 8.14
C ASN A 427 -25.54 -32.84 7.21
N SER A 428 -26.02 -31.61 7.45
CA SER A 428 -25.65 -30.44 6.67
C SER A 428 -24.38 -29.80 7.24
N ARG A 429 -23.41 -29.50 6.37
CA ARG A 429 -22.19 -28.75 6.74
C ARG A 429 -22.51 -27.41 7.40
N TYR A 430 -23.57 -26.73 6.95
CA TYR A 430 -23.97 -25.42 7.43
C TYR A 430 -24.29 -25.38 8.93
N PHE A 431 -24.69 -26.51 9.54
CA PHE A 431 -24.89 -26.59 10.98
C PHE A 431 -23.59 -26.41 11.76
N TYR A 432 -22.51 -27.04 11.32
CA TYR A 432 -21.19 -26.94 11.94
C TYR A 432 -20.55 -25.58 11.68
N ASP A 433 -20.67 -25.09 10.44
CA ASP A 433 -20.18 -23.76 10.07
C ASP A 433 -20.84 -22.67 10.92
N PHE A 434 -22.13 -22.80 11.24
CA PHE A 434 -22.85 -21.88 12.13
C PHE A 434 -22.20 -21.79 13.51
N TRP A 435 -21.97 -22.92 14.19
CA TRP A 435 -21.40 -22.95 15.55
C TRP A 435 -19.96 -22.43 15.58
N ILE A 436 -19.15 -22.74 14.57
CA ILE A 436 -17.78 -22.24 14.44
C ILE A 436 -17.76 -20.72 14.24
N VAL A 437 -18.62 -20.21 13.35
CA VAL A 437 -18.73 -18.77 13.08
C VAL A 437 -19.21 -18.03 14.32
N LEU A 438 -20.14 -18.61 15.08
CA LEU A 438 -20.67 -18.01 16.30
C LEU A 438 -19.60 -17.95 17.39
N HIS A 439 -18.86 -19.03 17.62
CA HIS A 439 -17.72 -19.06 18.56
C HIS A 439 -16.64 -18.03 18.22
N GLN A 440 -16.26 -17.90 16.93
CA GLN A 440 -15.23 -16.93 16.50
C GLN A 440 -15.62 -15.47 16.72
N LEU A 441 -16.92 -15.17 16.72
CA LEU A 441 -17.44 -13.81 16.81
C LEU A 441 -17.89 -13.43 18.22
N CYS A 442 -17.91 -14.39 19.15
CA CYS A 442 -18.22 -14.13 20.55
C CYS A 442 -17.05 -13.41 21.28
N PRO A 443 -17.35 -12.47 22.19
CA PRO A 443 -18.69 -12.05 22.64
C PRO A 443 -19.39 -11.11 21.66
N ILE A 444 -20.68 -11.37 21.37
CA ILE A 444 -21.49 -10.52 20.50
C ILE A 444 -22.39 -9.63 21.36
N ASP A 445 -22.14 -8.32 21.31
CA ASP A 445 -23.06 -7.30 21.84
C ASP A 445 -24.20 -7.06 20.84
N ILE A 446 -25.43 -7.39 21.23
CA ILE A 446 -26.63 -7.28 20.40
C ILE A 446 -27.17 -5.83 20.37
N SER A 447 -26.80 -5.03 21.37
CA SER A 447 -27.30 -3.65 21.58
C SER A 447 -26.56 -2.56 20.79
N LEU A 448 -25.31 -2.79 20.38
CA LEU A 448 -24.50 -1.78 19.70
C LEU A 448 -24.74 -1.82 18.19
N GLN A 449 -25.31 -0.72 17.67
CA GLN A 449 -25.48 -0.49 16.24
C GLN A 449 -24.13 -0.29 15.55
N ASP A 450 -23.52 -1.36 15.08
CA ASP A 450 -22.49 -1.26 14.04
C ASP A 450 -23.16 -1.33 12.67
N LYS A 451 -23.27 -0.18 12.00
CA LYS A 451 -23.69 -0.07 10.60
C LYS A 451 -22.83 -0.94 9.66
N ASP A 452 -21.63 -1.31 10.09
CA ASP A 452 -20.67 -2.14 9.35
C ASP A 452 -21.04 -3.63 9.32
N LYS A 453 -21.96 -4.10 10.17
CA LYS A 453 -22.34 -5.53 10.22
C LYS A 453 -23.40 -5.95 9.21
N ARG A 454 -23.92 -5.04 8.36
CA ARG A 454 -24.94 -5.37 7.33
C ARG A 454 -24.49 -6.43 6.31
N ASN A 455 -23.18 -6.64 6.16
CA ASN A 455 -22.59 -7.66 5.28
C ASN A 455 -22.17 -8.95 6.02
N SER A 456 -22.60 -9.15 7.27
CA SER A 456 -22.31 -10.36 8.02
C SER A 456 -23.29 -11.49 7.68
N THR A 457 -22.82 -12.74 7.72
CA THR A 457 -23.64 -13.97 7.63
C THR A 457 -24.58 -14.18 8.83
N LEU A 458 -24.47 -13.36 9.88
CA LEU A 458 -25.26 -13.46 11.12
C LEU A 458 -26.33 -12.37 11.27
N VAL A 459 -26.58 -11.53 10.26
CA VAL A 459 -27.59 -10.45 10.38
C VAL A 459 -28.96 -11.01 10.73
N GLY A 460 -29.38 -12.08 10.04
CA GLY A 460 -30.66 -12.74 10.30
C GLY A 460 -30.76 -13.40 11.69
N VAL A 461 -29.61 -13.76 12.29
CA VAL A 461 -29.50 -14.37 13.63
C VAL A 461 -29.63 -13.28 14.70
N ILE A 462 -28.94 -12.15 14.52
CA ILE A 462 -28.99 -11.01 15.44
C ILE A 462 -30.39 -10.39 15.46
N ASP A 463 -31.07 -10.31 14.31
CA ASP A 463 -32.44 -9.79 14.23
C ASP A 463 -33.45 -10.65 15.00
N LEU A 464 -33.25 -11.97 15.11
CA LEU A 464 -34.13 -12.86 15.89
C LEU A 464 -33.97 -12.72 17.41
N VAL A 465 -32.76 -12.38 17.86
CA VAL A 465 -32.38 -12.39 19.29
C VAL A 465 -32.52 -10.99 19.91
N ARG A 466 -32.63 -9.95 19.07
CA ARG A 466 -32.71 -8.52 19.45
C ARG A 466 -33.83 -8.20 20.44
N ASP A 467 -34.97 -8.88 20.36
CA ASP A 467 -36.15 -8.55 21.17
C ASP A 467 -36.10 -9.12 22.61
N GLY A 468 -35.08 -9.93 22.95
CA GLY A 468 -35.00 -10.60 24.26
C GLY A 468 -33.64 -10.55 24.99
N TYR A 469 -32.52 -10.42 24.28
CA TYR A 469 -31.18 -10.62 24.87
C TYR A 469 -30.18 -9.53 24.49
N ARG A 470 -29.23 -9.26 25.39
CA ARG A 470 -28.23 -8.20 25.26
C ARG A 470 -26.87 -8.72 24.79
N THR A 471 -26.46 -9.88 25.28
CA THR A 471 -25.16 -10.50 24.97
C THR A 471 -25.34 -11.97 24.62
N MET A 472 -24.55 -12.43 23.65
CA MET A 472 -24.42 -13.85 23.28
C MET A 472 -22.97 -14.27 23.45
N THR A 473 -22.76 -15.31 24.26
CA THR A 473 -21.45 -15.92 24.50
C THR A 473 -21.48 -17.39 24.16
N VAL A 474 -20.46 -17.86 23.45
CA VAL A 474 -20.25 -19.28 23.18
C VAL A 474 -18.89 -19.67 23.71
N THR A 475 -18.84 -20.68 24.57
CA THR A 475 -17.61 -21.19 25.18
C THR A 475 -17.41 -22.65 24.80
N GLU A 476 -16.21 -22.98 24.33
CA GLU A 476 -15.81 -24.34 24.02
C GLU A 476 -15.48 -25.13 25.29
N ARG A 477 -16.00 -26.36 25.41
CA ARG A 477 -15.64 -27.34 26.44
C ARG A 477 -14.75 -28.42 25.82
N ASN A 478 -13.86 -29.01 26.62
CA ASN A 478 -12.87 -30.02 26.19
C ASN A 478 -13.46 -31.41 25.81
N GLU A 479 -14.75 -31.49 25.52
CA GLU A 479 -15.44 -32.73 25.16
C GLU A 479 -15.72 -32.74 23.65
N ILE A 480 -15.43 -33.84 22.96
CA ILE A 480 -15.74 -33.98 21.52
C ILE A 480 -17.04 -34.76 21.37
N VAL A 481 -18.02 -34.18 20.69
CA VAL A 481 -19.30 -34.82 20.37
C VAL A 481 -19.26 -35.40 18.96
N ASN A 482 -19.32 -36.72 18.87
CA ASN A 482 -19.44 -37.44 17.60
C ASN A 482 -20.93 -37.56 17.23
N ILE A 483 -21.33 -36.92 16.13
CA ILE A 483 -22.73 -36.89 15.70
C ILE A 483 -23.02 -38.03 14.73
N ASP A 484 -22.11 -38.25 13.77
CA ASP A 484 -22.15 -39.29 12.74
C ASP A 484 -20.71 -39.68 12.31
N GLU A 485 -20.53 -40.68 11.43
CA GLU A 485 -19.21 -41.13 10.93
C GLU A 485 -18.40 -40.02 10.22
N ARG A 486 -19.07 -38.95 9.77
CA ARG A 486 -18.48 -37.87 8.97
C ARG A 486 -18.18 -36.58 9.74
N PHE A 487 -18.83 -36.34 10.88
CA PHE A 487 -18.74 -35.06 11.56
C PHE A 487 -18.57 -35.21 13.08
N SER A 488 -17.56 -34.53 13.59
CA SER A 488 -17.28 -34.34 15.02
C SER A 488 -17.10 -32.85 15.30
N ILE A 489 -17.62 -32.39 16.43
CA ILE A 489 -17.47 -31.00 16.87
C ILE A 489 -17.16 -31.00 18.37
N SER A 490 -16.35 -30.05 18.83
CA SER A 490 -16.18 -29.79 20.26
C SER A 490 -17.51 -29.33 20.86
N ASN A 491 -17.79 -29.79 22.08
CA ASN A 491 -19.00 -29.44 22.79
C ASN A 491 -18.92 -27.95 23.16
N MET A 492 -19.77 -27.13 22.59
CA MET A 492 -19.83 -25.70 22.93
C MET A 492 -21.10 -25.42 23.74
N GLU A 493 -20.98 -24.48 24.64
CA GLU A 493 -22.08 -23.96 25.45
C GLU A 493 -22.40 -22.55 24.97
N MET A 494 -23.64 -22.34 24.53
CA MET A 494 -24.17 -21.01 24.20
C MET A 494 -24.95 -20.48 25.40
N LYS A 495 -24.61 -19.26 25.83
CA LYS A 495 -25.32 -18.52 26.88
C LYS A 495 -25.84 -17.21 26.30
N LEU A 496 -27.14 -16.96 26.49
CA LEU A 496 -27.80 -15.70 26.15
C LEU A 496 -28.14 -14.95 27.44
N GLU A 497 -27.69 -13.71 27.59
CA GLU A 497 -28.02 -12.90 28.79
C GLU A 497 -29.12 -11.89 28.45
N GLY A 498 -30.18 -11.87 29.26
CA GLY A 498 -31.40 -11.08 29.05
C GLY A 498 -31.29 -9.62 29.48
N LEU A 499 -32.34 -8.85 29.20
CA LEU A 499 -32.49 -7.43 29.60
C LEU A 499 -32.91 -7.21 31.07
N TYR A 500 -33.16 -8.27 31.84
CA TYR A 500 -33.55 -8.18 33.25
C TYR A 500 -32.84 -9.24 34.10
N GLU A 501 -31.81 -8.83 34.84
CA GLU A 501 -31.53 -9.42 36.15
C GLU A 501 -32.30 -8.58 37.18
N LEU A 502 -33.14 -9.25 37.98
CA LEU A 502 -33.84 -8.70 39.14
C LEU A 502 -33.03 -9.02 40.40
#